data_AF-A0A955WSU2-F1
#
_entry.id   AF-A0A955WSU2-F1
#
_cell.length_a   1.000
_cell.length_b   1.000
_cell.length_c   1.000
_cell.angle_alpha   90.00
_cell.angle_beta   90.00
_cell.angle_gamma   90.00
#
_symmetry.space_group_name_H-M   'P 1'
#
loop_
_entity.id
_entity.type
_entity.pdbx_description
1 polymer ?
#
loop_
_entity_poly.entity_id
_entity_poly.type
_entity_poly.pdbx_seq_one_letter_code
_entity_poly.pdbx_strand_id
1 'polypeptide(L)'
;MPFLEGYATGLALIVLIGPVLFVLLQATWSRGRAHGLAVAFGIFVSDILAVLLCAYGAGPHLDSPAVRPWLVWGGAALLLGFGL
;
A
#
# COMPACT_ATOMS: atom_id res chain seq x y z
N MET A 1 17.77 15.67 8.65
CA MET A 1 18.67 14.53 8.34
C MET A 1 17.89 13.59 7.43
N PRO A 2 17.95 13.75 6.10
CA PRO A 2 17.03 13.11 5.16
C PRO A 2 17.03 11.57 5.24
N PHE A 3 18.17 10.96 5.59
CA PHE A 3 18.28 9.53 5.81
C PHE A 3 17.50 9.02 7.03
N LEU A 4 17.50 9.77 8.14
CA LEU A 4 16.79 9.37 9.36
C LEU A 4 15.28 9.48 9.17
N GLU A 5 14.84 10.49 8.44
CA GLU A 5 13.43 10.74 8.13
C GLU A 5 12.87 9.65 7.23
N GLY A 6 13.59 9.28 6.17
CA GLY A 6 13.23 8.18 5.28
C GLY A 6 13.21 6.82 6.00
N TYR A 7 14.20 6.58 6.88
CA TYR A 7 14.22 5.36 7.68
C TYR A 7 13.07 5.29 8.69
N ALA A 8 12.80 6.38 9.42
CA ALA A 8 11.74 6.45 10.41
C ALA A 8 10.34 6.35 9.77
N THR A 9 10.11 7.02 8.63
CA THR A 9 8.86 6.89 7.88
C THR A 9 8.71 5.50 7.28
N GLY A 10 9.77 4.91 6.72
CA GLY A 10 9.75 3.52 6.25
C GLY A 10 9.43 2.53 7.38
N LEU A 11 10.04 2.70 8.57
CA LEU A 11 9.77 1.85 9.73
C LEU A 11 8.34 2.02 10.26
N ALA A 12 7.85 3.26 10.32
CA ALA A 12 6.47 3.55 10.69
C ALA A 12 5.48 2.92 9.71
N LEU A 13 5.76 3.00 8.40
CA LEU A 13 4.95 2.39 7.35
C LEU A 13 4.97 0.86 7.42
N ILE A 14 6.05 0.21 7.87
CA ILE A 14 6.09 -1.25 8.08
C ILE A 14 5.16 -1.68 9.24
N VAL A 15 5.04 -0.86 10.29
CA VAL A 15 4.24 -1.18 11.48
C VAL A 15 2.77 -0.77 11.33
N LEU A 16 2.44 0.22 10.51
CA LEU A 16 1.07 0.74 10.32
C LEU A 16 0.14 -0.14 9.46
N ILE A 17 0.60 -1.32 9.06
CA ILE A 17 -0.10 -2.17 8.11
C ILE A 17 -1.01 -3.11 8.89
N GLY A 18 -2.25 -2.69 9.12
CA GLY A 18 -3.27 -3.53 9.75
C GLY A 18 -3.49 -4.86 8.98
N PRO A 19 -4.35 -4.90 7.95
CA PRO A 19 -4.79 -6.16 7.34
C PRO A 19 -3.72 -6.90 6.53
N VAL A 20 -2.82 -6.18 5.83
CA VAL A 20 -1.85 -6.83 4.92
C VAL A 20 -0.74 -7.57 5.69
N LEU A 21 -0.31 -7.08 6.87
CA LEU A 21 0.62 -7.80 7.73
C LEU A 21 0.00 -9.12 8.23
N PHE A 22 -1.28 -9.07 8.63
CA PHE A 22 -2.01 -10.27 9.06
C PHE A 22 -2.17 -11.29 7.92
N VAL A 23 -2.43 -10.85 6.69
CA VAL A 23 -2.49 -11.75 5.52
C VAL A 23 -1.13 -12.41 5.27
N LEU A 24 -0.03 -11.66 5.40
CA LEU A 24 1.33 -12.18 5.21
C LEU A 24 1.69 -13.20 6.32
N LEU A 25 1.38 -12.88 7.58
CA LEU A 25 1.54 -13.78 8.72
C LEU A 25 0.67 -15.04 8.55
N GLN A 26 -0.60 -14.89 8.18
CA GLN A 26 -1.52 -16.00 7.96
C GLN A 26 -1.06 -16.89 6.82
N ALA A 27 -0.60 -16.33 5.70
CA ALA A 27 -0.08 -17.10 4.57
C ALA A 27 1.19 -17.89 4.97
N THR A 28 2.07 -17.25 5.75
CA THR A 28 3.29 -17.88 6.26
C THR A 28 2.99 -19.00 7.23
N TRP A 29 2.02 -18.81 8.14
CA TRP A 29 1.66 -19.79 9.16
C TRP A 29 0.83 -20.96 8.60
N SER A 30 -0.12 -20.68 7.70
CA SER A 30 -1.05 -21.69 7.18
C SER A 30 -0.49 -22.51 6.02
N ARG A 31 0.31 -21.89 5.13
CA ARG A 31 0.83 -22.55 3.92
C ARG A 31 2.35 -22.66 3.90
N GLY A 32 3.03 -22.09 4.90
CA GLY A 32 4.49 -22.14 5.03
C GLY A 32 5.22 -20.97 4.36
N ARG A 33 6.54 -20.93 4.54
CA ARG A 33 7.41 -19.81 4.14
C ARG A 33 7.35 -19.45 2.66
N ALA A 34 7.23 -20.42 1.76
CA ALA A 34 7.21 -20.16 0.31
C ALA A 34 6.00 -19.31 -0.11
N HIS A 35 4.83 -19.58 0.49
CA HIS A 35 3.62 -18.83 0.22
C HIS A 35 3.66 -17.43 0.86
N GLY A 36 4.20 -17.32 2.07
CA GLY A 36 4.48 -16.02 2.68
C GLY A 36 5.41 -15.15 1.83
N LEU A 37 6.46 -15.74 1.25
CA LEU A 37 7.39 -15.04 0.37
C LEU A 37 6.73 -14.57 -0.92
N ALA A 38 5.84 -15.38 -1.51
CA ALA A 38 5.06 -15.00 -2.69
C ALA A 38 4.13 -13.81 -2.41
N VAL A 39 3.48 -13.80 -1.23
CA VAL A 39 2.62 -12.67 -0.80
C VAL A 39 3.46 -11.41 -0.59
N ALA A 40 4.59 -11.52 0.10
CA ALA A 40 5.51 -10.41 0.33
C ALA A 40 6.01 -9.82 -1.01
N PHE A 41 6.35 -10.67 -1.97
CA PHE A 41 6.78 -10.25 -3.29
C PHE A 41 5.66 -9.57 -4.07
N GLY A 42 4.43 -10.08 -3.97
CA GLY A 42 3.24 -9.45 -4.56
C GLY A 42 2.99 -8.03 -4.03
N ILE A 43 3.10 -7.83 -2.72
CA ILE A 43 2.97 -6.50 -2.09
C ILE A 43 4.06 -5.56 -2.60
N PHE A 44 5.31 -6.00 -2.59
CA PHE A 44 6.44 -5.21 -3.07
C PHE A 44 6.27 -4.77 -4.53
N VAL A 45 5.84 -5.68 -5.41
CA VAL A 45 5.59 -5.36 -6.82
C VAL A 45 4.41 -4.39 -6.97
N SER A 46 3.36 -4.54 -6.18
CA SER A 46 2.21 -3.62 -6.16
C SER A 46 2.65 -2.20 -5.79
N ASP A 47 3.49 -2.05 -4.77
CA ASP A 47 3.98 -0.75 -4.31
C ASP A 47 4.87 -0.08 -5.37
N ILE A 48 5.78 -0.84 -5.99
CA ILE A 48 6.60 -0.34 -7.10
C ILE A 48 5.73 0.12 -8.26
N LEU A 49 4.73 -0.66 -8.65
CA LEU A 49 3.81 -0.31 -9.74
C LEU A 49 3.03 0.97 -9.42
N ALA A 50 2.54 1.11 -8.20
CA ALA A 50 1.83 2.31 -7.76
C ALA A 50 2.73 3.55 -7.83
N VAL A 51 3.98 3.44 -7.34
CA VAL A 51 4.96 4.53 -7.42
C VAL A 51 5.31 4.86 -8.87
N LEU A 52 5.54 3.86 -9.72
CA LEU A 52 5.84 4.06 -11.14
C LEU A 52 4.67 4.74 -11.87
N LEU A 53 3.43 4.33 -11.60
CA LEU A 53 2.23 4.95 -12.16
C LEU A 53 2.14 6.42 -11.75
N CYS A 54 2.32 6.74 -10.47
CA CYS A 54 2.32 8.12 -9.99
C CYS A 54 3.47 8.95 -10.57
N ALA A 55 4.66 8.37 -10.71
CA ALA A 55 5.85 9.07 -11.20
C ALA A 55 5.84 9.33 -12.71
N TYR A 56 5.36 8.38 -13.52
CA TYR A 56 5.49 8.44 -14.98
C TYR A 56 4.25 8.91 -15.75
N GLY A 57 3.06 8.99 -15.14
CA GLY A 57 1.89 9.42 -15.92
C GLY A 57 0.59 9.71 -15.17
N ALA A 58 0.37 9.15 -13.99
CA ALA A 58 -0.90 9.30 -13.31
C ALA A 58 -1.01 10.61 -12.51
N GLY A 59 0.11 11.21 -12.08
CA GLY A 59 0.13 12.43 -11.25
C GLY A 59 -0.80 13.55 -11.76
N PRO A 60 -0.60 14.08 -12.99
CA PRO A 60 -1.44 15.17 -13.50
C PRO A 60 -2.86 14.73 -13.90
N HIS A 61 -3.09 13.45 -14.20
CA HIS A 61 -4.43 12.94 -14.50
C HIS A 61 -5.28 12.72 -13.24
N LEU A 62 -4.66 12.33 -12.13
CA LEU A 62 -5.30 12.13 -10.84
C LEU A 62 -5.67 13.46 -10.16
N ASP A 63 -4.91 14.52 -10.45
CA ASP A 63 -5.19 15.87 -9.92
C ASP A 63 -6.20 16.67 -10.78
N SER A 64 -6.75 16.04 -11.82
CA SER A 64 -7.80 16.64 -12.62
C SER A 64 -9.08 16.86 -11.78
N PRO A 65 -9.77 18.01 -11.94
CA PRO A 65 -10.93 18.37 -11.11
C PRO A 65 -12.12 17.40 -11.26
N ALA A 66 -12.16 16.62 -12.34
CA ALA A 66 -13.18 15.61 -12.57
C ALA A 66 -12.92 14.29 -11.81
N VAL A 67 -11.66 13.89 -11.64
CA VAL A 67 -11.29 12.57 -11.06
C VAL A 67 -11.05 12.67 -9.55
N ARG A 68 -10.50 13.80 -9.09
CA ARG A 68 -10.19 14.07 -7.67
C ARG A 68 -11.35 13.78 -6.69
N PRO A 69 -12.60 14.25 -6.89
CA PRO A 69 -13.68 13.98 -5.95
C PRO A 69 -14.05 12.48 -5.90
N TRP A 70 -14.02 11.79 -7.04
CA TRP A 70 -14.35 10.35 -7.10
C TRP A 70 -13.29 9.52 -6.36
N LEU A 71 -12.02 9.87 -6.51
CA LEU A 71 -10.91 9.22 -5.80
C LEU A 71 -11.01 9.42 -4.27
N VAL A 72 -11.35 10.62 -3.82
CA VAL A 72 -11.47 10.95 -2.39
C VAL A 72 -12.65 10.25 -1.74
N TRP A 73 -13.85 10.35 -2.32
CA TRP A 73 -15.04 9.71 -1.76
C TRP A 73 -14.96 8.17 -1.85
N GLY A 74 -14.42 7.64 -2.96
CA GLY A 74 -14.20 6.20 -3.12
C GLY A 74 -13.19 5.65 -2.11
N GLY A 75 -12.05 6.32 -1.93
CA GLY A 75 -11.04 5.93 -0.94
C GLY A 75 -11.57 6.01 0.50
N ALA A 76 -12.32 7.07 0.83
CA ALA A 76 -12.94 7.21 2.15
C ALA A 76 -13.97 6.12 2.44
N ALA A 77 -14.82 5.77 1.47
CA ALA A 77 -15.80 4.69 1.61
C ALA A 77 -15.13 3.32 1.77
N LEU A 78 -14.06 3.05 1.02
CA LEU A 78 -13.28 1.82 1.13
C LEU A 78 -12.64 1.68 2.52
N LEU A 79 -12.01 2.76 3.02
CA LEU A 79 -11.38 2.78 4.34
C LEU A 79 -12.41 2.60 5.47
N LEU A 80 -13.58 3.22 5.35
CA LEU A 80 -14.68 3.01 6.29
C LEU A 80 -15.20 1.57 6.24
N GLY A 81 -15.33 0.97 5.06
CA GLY A 81 -15.78 -0.41 4.90
C GLY A 81 -14.78 -1.45 5.42
N PHE A 82 -13.48 -1.18 5.37
CA PHE A 82 -12.46 -2.03 6.00
C PHE A 82 -12.36 -1.84 7.51
N GLY A 83 -12.77 -0.67 8.02
CA GLY A 83 -12.70 -0.33 9.45
C GLY A 83 -13.91 -0.71 10.28
N LEU A 84 -15.06 -0.97 9.65
CA LEU A 84 -16.31 -1.47 10.25
C LEU A 84 -16.35 -3.00 10.26
#